data_AF-A0A529LDM1-F1
#
_entry.id   AF-A0A529LDM1-F1
#
_cell.length_a   1.000
_cell.length_b   1.000
_cell.length_c   1.000
_cell.angle_alpha   90.00
_cell.angle_beta   90.00
_cell.angle_gamma   90.00
#
_symmetry.space_group_name_H-M   'P 1'
#
loop_
_entity.id
_entity.type
_entity.pdbx_description
1 polymer ?
#
loop_
_entity_poly.entity_id
_entity_poly.type
_entity_poly.pdbx_seq_one_letter_code
_entity_poly.pdbx_strand_id
1 'polypeptide(L)' 'MKDGSAFLNDNAQRIVDGMIGDAERLRIVVSRGPLGERLIDAGAKTVG' A
#
# COMPACT_ATOMS: atom_id res chain seq x y z
N MET A 1 -23.64 7.58 7.47
CA MET A 1 -22.28 7.88 6.96
C MET A 1 -21.89 6.76 6.01
N LYS A 2 -22.14 6.87 4.70
CA LYS A 2 -21.89 5.76 3.77
C LYS A 2 -21.20 6.13 2.46
N ASP A 3 -21.13 7.41 2.09
CA ASP A 3 -20.62 7.75 0.75
C ASP A 3 -19.17 8.25 0.78
N GLY A 4 -18.81 9.18 1.67
CA GLY A 4 -17.48 9.84 1.63
C GLY A 4 -16.26 8.94 1.92
N SER A 5 -16.39 7.92 2.77
CA SER A 5 -15.27 7.06 3.16
C SER A 5 -14.96 5.96 2.14
N ALA A 6 -15.97 5.49 1.39
CA ALA A 6 -15.78 4.51 0.33
C ALA A 6 -14.91 5.11 -0.79
N PHE A 7 -15.21 6.34 -1.21
CA PHE A 7 -14.39 7.06 -2.20
C PHE A 7 -12.98 7.35 -1.70
N LEU A 8 -12.80 7.61 -0.40
CA LEU A 8 -11.46 7.81 0.17
C LEU A 8 -10.62 6.54 0.02
N ASN A 9 -11.18 5.38 0.39
CA ASN A 9 -10.47 4.12 0.30
C ASN A 9 -10.25 3.68 -1.15
N ASP A 10 -11.21 3.90 -2.05
CA ASP A 10 -11.05 3.62 -3.48
C ASP A 10 -9.91 4.47 -4.09
N ASN A 11 -9.83 5.74 -3.71
CA ASN A 11 -8.73 6.61 -4.13
C ASN A 11 -7.39 6.17 -3.53
N ALA A 12 -7.37 5.83 -2.24
CA ALA A 12 -6.18 5.31 -1.59
C ALA A 12 -5.70 4.00 -2.23
N GLN A 13 -6.64 3.11 -2.60
CA GLN A 13 -6.33 1.84 -3.25
C GLN A 13 -5.57 2.05 -4.56
N ARG A 14 -5.99 3.03 -5.39
CA ARG A 14 -5.27 3.36 -6.63
C ARG A 14 -3.84 3.81 -6.39
N ILE A 15 -3.61 4.58 -5.32
CA ILE A 15 -2.26 5.03 -4.95
C ILE A 15 -1.43 3.83 -4.49
N VAL A 16 -1.99 2.98 -3.61
CA VAL A 16 -1.34 1.78 -3.09
C VAL A 16 -0.99 0.80 -4.21
N ASP A 17 -1.88 0.58 -5.17
CA ASP A 17 -1.60 -0.29 -6.32
C ASP A 17 -0.44 0.24 -7.17
N GLY A 18 -0.36 1.57 -7.36
CA GLY A 18 0.80 2.23 -7.97
C GLY A 18 2.08 2.01 -7.17
N MET A 19 2.05 2.19 -5.85
CA MET A 19 3.19 1.94 -4.97
C MET A 19 3.69 0.50 -5.08
N ILE A 20 2.79 -0.49 -5.11
CA ILE A 20 3.15 -1.90 -5.25
C ILE A 20 3.80 -2.16 -6.61
N GLY A 21 3.27 -1.59 -7.70
CA GLY A 21 3.86 -1.70 -9.04
C GLY A 21 5.25 -1.07 -9.15
N ASP A 22 5.49 0.00 -8.39
CA ASP A 22 6.74 0.77 -8.36
C ASP A 22 7.68 0.39 -7.18
N ALA A 23 7.44 -0.74 -6.51
CA ALA A 23 8.06 -1.03 -5.22
C ALA A 23 9.61 -0.90 -5.23
N GLU A 24 10.26 -1.44 -6.26
CA GLU A 24 11.72 -1.34 -6.43
C GLU A 24 12.19 0.11 -6.60
N ARG A 25 11.48 0.89 -7.45
CA ARG A 25 11.79 2.30 -7.74
C ARG A 25 11.65 3.16 -6.49
N LEU A 26 10.64 2.88 -5.68
CA LEU A 26 10.39 3.58 -4.42
C LEU A 26 11.36 3.13 -3.32
N ARG A 27 11.90 1.91 -3.43
CA ARG A 27 12.76 1.18 -2.47
C ARG A 27 12.01 0.57 -1.30
N ILE A 28 10.70 0.40 -1.46
CA ILE A 28 9.82 -0.23 -0.48
C ILE A 28 9.81 -1.75 -0.64
N VAL A 29 9.42 -2.45 0.42
CA VAL A 29 9.20 -3.90 0.38
C VAL A 29 7.72 -4.20 0.58
N VAL A 30 7.17 -5.05 -0.28
CA VAL A 30 5.79 -5.55 -0.18
C VAL A 30 5.82 -7.04 0.16
N SER A 31 5.10 -7.43 1.20
CA SER A 31 4.96 -8.84 1.60
C SER A 31 3.50 -9.20 1.87
N ARG A 32 3.22 -10.51 1.96
CA ARG A 32 1.93 -11.00 2.45
C ARG A 32 2.05 -11.50 3.87
N GLY A 33 1.13 -11.08 4.72
CA GLY A 33 1.03 -11.59 6.07
C GLY A 33 0.19 -12.88 6.16
N PRO A 34 0.10 -13.47 7.36
CA PRO A 34 -0.51 -14.76 7.59
C PRO A 34 -2.03 -14.80 7.33
N LEU A 35 -2.70 -13.64 7.30
CA LEU A 35 -4.13 -13.53 6.98
C LEU A 35 -4.37 -13.12 5.52
N GLY A 36 -3.31 -13.05 4.71
CA GLY A 36 -3.37 -12.68 3.30
C GLY A 36 -3.32 -11.17 3.04
N GLU A 37 -3.18 -10.36 4.09
CA GLU A 37 -2.99 -8.92 4.00
C GLU A 37 -1.69 -8.58 3.27
N ARG A 38 -1.65 -7.41 2.63
CA ARG A 38 -0.42 -6.86 2.06
C ARG A 38 0.19 -5.89 3.08
N LEU A 39 1.43 -6.16 3.47
CA LEU A 39 2.22 -5.26 4.30
C LEU A 39 3.21 -4.50 3.41
N ILE A 40 3.24 -3.18 3.54
CA ILE A 40 4.19 -2.30 2.85
C ILE A 40 5.14 -1.71 3.90
N ASP A 41 6.41 -2.09 3.82
CA ASP A 41 7.48 -1.47 4.61
C ASP A 41 8.11 -0.34 3.80
N ALA A 42 7.75 0.89 4.17
CA ALA A 42 8.23 2.13 3.55
C ALA A 42 9.22 2.90 4.43
N GLY A 43 9.86 2.23 5.41
CA GLY A 43 10.91 2.88 6.21
C GLY A 43 11.23 2.24 7.56
N ALA A 44 10.56 1.16 7.94
CA ALA A 44 10.88 0.44 9.17
C ALA A 44 12.17 -0.38 9.00
N LYS A 45 12.35 -1.03 7.86
CA LYS A 45 13.60 -1.75 7.49
C LYS A 45 14.12 -1.38 6.10
N THR A 46 13.42 -0.49 5.39
CA THR A 46 13.79 0.01 4.07
C THR A 46 14.21 1.48 4.15
N VAL A 47 14.77 2.00 3.06
CA VAL A 47 15.29 3.39 2.99
C VAL A 47 14.30 4.39 2.40
N GLY A 48 13.10 3.93 2.05
CA GLY A 48 12.05 4.73 1.45
C GLY A 48 11.14 3.88 0.59
#